data_AF-A0A1R1BLX3-F1
#
_entry.id   AF-A0A1R1BLX3-F1
#
_cell.length_a   1.000
_cell.length_b   1.000
_cell.length_c   1.000
_cell.angle_alpha   90.00
_cell.angle_beta   90.00
_cell.angle_gamma   90.00
#
_symmetry.space_group_name_H-M   'P 1'
#
loop_
_entity.id
_entity.type
_entity.pdbx_description
1 polymer ?
#
loop_
_entity_poly.entity_id
_entity_poly.type
_entity_poly.pdbx_seq_one_letter_code
_entity_poly.pdbx_strand_id
1 'polypeptide(L)'
;MITNGLVLNSKPINNTRKAYAYYTGNVSHIIRKGELIDAIRLTITYDEAEASKQPTYRLAKGNELMWWSYTSEYVPKNEIIECIDGLYLWNEIWSTDEDGFEDYSCGFTKIILDKHSS
;
A
#
# COMPACT_ATOMS: atom_id res chain seq x y z
N MET A 1 21.56 6.80 -16.81
CA MET A 1 20.68 6.03 -15.91
C MET A 1 19.39 6.82 -15.82
N ILE A 2 18.41 6.47 -16.65
CA ILE A 2 17.17 7.25 -16.81
C ILE A 2 16.19 6.71 -15.78
N THR A 3 15.85 7.50 -14.77
CA THR A 3 14.70 7.25 -13.90
C THR A 3 13.46 7.40 -14.77
N ASN A 4 12.94 6.27 -15.27
CA ASN A 4 11.64 6.21 -15.92
C ASN A 4 10.57 6.48 -14.84
N GLY A 5 10.20 7.75 -14.70
CA GLY A 5 8.94 8.12 -14.07
C GLY A 5 7.82 7.39 -14.80
N LEU A 6 6.98 6.69 -14.05
CA LEU A 6 5.87 5.91 -14.58
C LEU A 6 4.90 6.86 -15.28
N VAL A 7 4.97 6.94 -16.61
CA VAL A 7 3.98 7.68 -17.41
C VAL A 7 2.71 6.83 -17.42
N LEU A 8 1.74 7.25 -16.62
CA LEU A 8 0.40 6.69 -16.57
C LEU A 8 -0.25 6.75 -17.95
N ASN A 9 -0.26 5.62 -18.66
CA ASN A 9 -1.07 5.45 -19.87
C ASN A 9 -2.57 5.50 -19.50
N SER A 10 -3.11 6.73 -19.49
CA SER A 10 -4.42 7.11 -20.02
C SER A 10 -5.67 6.29 -19.64
N LYS A 11 -5.82 5.88 -18.37
CA LYS A 11 -7.16 5.77 -17.78
C LYS A 11 -7.36 6.96 -16.83
N PRO A 12 -8.49 7.70 -16.93
CA PRO A 12 -8.75 8.78 -15.99
C PRO A 12 -8.83 8.20 -14.57
N ILE A 13 -7.83 8.51 -13.75
CA ILE A 13 -7.78 8.09 -12.36
C ILE A 13 -8.65 9.07 -11.56
N ASN A 14 -9.97 8.86 -11.63
CA ASN A 14 -10.93 9.77 -11.00
C ASN A 14 -11.31 9.37 -9.57
N ASN A 15 -10.89 8.19 -9.10
CA ASN A 15 -11.24 7.71 -7.77
C ASN A 15 -10.00 7.65 -6.86
N THR A 16 -9.98 8.54 -5.88
CA THR A 16 -9.09 8.48 -4.72
C THR A 16 -9.86 7.82 -3.58
N ARG A 17 -9.25 6.86 -2.89
CA ARG A 17 -9.78 6.21 -1.70
C ARG A 17 -8.76 6.30 -0.57
N LYS A 18 -9.21 6.50 0.66
CA LYS A 18 -8.34 6.51 1.83
C LYS A 18 -8.11 5.10 2.34
N ALA A 19 -6.87 4.80 2.73
CA ALA A 19 -6.55 3.61 3.51
C ALA A 19 -6.49 3.96 4.99
N TYR A 20 -7.25 3.24 5.80
CA TYR A 20 -7.30 3.39 7.25
C TYR A 20 -6.61 2.21 7.92
N ALA A 21 -5.86 2.49 8.97
CA ALA A 21 -5.16 1.49 9.76
C ALA A 21 -5.60 1.57 11.22
N TYR A 22 -5.77 0.43 11.86
CA TYR A 22 -6.02 0.31 13.31
C TYR A 22 -5.45 -1.01 13.83
N TYR A 23 -5.23 -1.07 15.13
CA TYR A 23 -4.78 -2.28 15.80
C TYR A 23 -5.97 -3.12 16.23
N THR A 24 -5.89 -4.45 16.02
CA THR A 24 -6.90 -5.40 16.50
C THR A 24 -6.29 -6.44 17.44
N GLY A 25 -7.11 -6.91 18.38
CA GLY A 25 -6.74 -7.98 19.29
C GLY A 25 -5.84 -7.54 20.45
N ASN A 26 -5.37 -8.53 21.20
CA ASN A 26 -4.47 -8.32 22.33
C ASN A 26 -3.03 -8.21 21.86
N VAL A 27 -2.22 -7.47 22.63
CA VAL A 27 -0.77 -7.50 22.49
C VAL A 27 -0.30 -8.93 22.73
N SER A 28 0.48 -9.47 21.79
CA SER A 28 1.15 -10.75 21.93
C SER A 28 2.63 -10.51 22.14
N HIS A 29 3.27 -11.27 23.03
CA HIS A 29 4.73 -11.17 23.20
C HIS A 29 5.41 -12.22 22.32
N ILE A 30 6.34 -11.79 21.47
CA ILE A 30 7.13 -12.69 20.62
C ILE A 30 8.62 -12.50 20.88
N ILE A 31 9.42 -13.55 20.69
CA ILE A 31 10.87 -13.45 20.78
C ILE A 31 11.43 -13.23 19.37
N ARG A 32 12.09 -12.09 19.14
CA ARG A 32 12.77 -11.78 17.89
C ARG A 32 14.23 -11.44 18.18
N LYS A 33 15.14 -12.20 17.59
CA LYS A 33 16.61 -12.04 17.79
C LYS A 33 17.03 -12.07 19.26
N GLY A 34 16.36 -12.89 20.08
CA GLY A 34 16.65 -13.03 21.51
C GLY A 34 16.01 -11.96 22.41
N GLU A 35 15.29 -10.99 21.84
CA GLU A 35 14.57 -9.96 22.59
C GLU A 35 13.07 -10.25 22.61
N LEU A 36 12.43 -10.02 23.76
CA LEU A 36 10.98 -10.06 23.89
C LEU A 36 10.41 -8.75 23.34
N ILE A 37 9.56 -8.83 22.33
CA ILE A 37 8.90 -7.67 21.71
C ILE A 37 7.39 -7.85 21.68
N ASP A 38 6.69 -6.74 21.73
CA ASP A 38 5.25 -6.69 21.57
C ASP A 38 4.87 -6.75 20.09
N ALA A 39 4.07 -7.74 19.74
CA ALA A 39 3.45 -7.91 18.44
C ALA A 39 1.96 -7.62 18.54
N ILE A 40 1.52 -6.69 17.69
CA ILE A 40 0.13 -6.23 17.59
C ILE A 40 -0.32 -6.45 16.15
N ARG A 41 -1.55 -6.95 15.97
CA ARG A 41 -2.10 -7.13 14.63
C ARG A 41 -2.54 -5.77 14.08
N LEU A 42 -1.91 -5.36 12.97
CA LEU A 42 -2.34 -4.21 12.19
C LEU A 42 -3.41 -4.66 11.18
N THR A 43 -4.54 -3.96 11.15
CA THR A 43 -5.57 -4.13 10.12
C THR A 43 -5.60 -2.89 9.25
N ILE A 44 -5.71 -3.09 7.93
CA ILE A 44 -6.04 -2.02 6.98
C ILE A 44 -7.43 -2.28 6.41
N THR A 45 -8.24 -1.22 6.39
CA THR A 45 -9.54 -1.19 5.72
C THR A 45 -9.63 0.05 4.85
N TYR A 46 -10.55 0.02 3.89
CA TYR A 46 -10.92 1.21 3.14
C TYR A 46 -12.30 1.76 3.51
N ASP A 47 -12.95 1.16 4.52
CA ASP A 47 -14.21 1.63 5.10
C ASP A 47 -13.94 2.53 6.32
N GLU A 48 -14.22 3.83 6.17
CA GLU A 48 -14.06 4.80 7.25
C GLU A 48 -15.04 4.57 8.42
N ALA A 49 -16.25 4.10 8.14
CA ALA A 49 -17.26 3.81 9.16
C ALA A 49 -16.88 2.57 9.99
N GLU A 50 -16.17 1.62 9.39
CA GLU A 50 -15.53 0.52 10.12
C GLU A 50 -14.37 1.04 10.98
N ALA A 51 -13.43 1.76 10.36
CA ALA A 51 -12.20 2.21 11.00
C ALA A 51 -12.48 3.14 12.20
N SER A 52 -13.39 4.10 12.04
CA SER A 52 -13.72 5.10 13.08
C SER A 52 -14.29 4.52 14.37
N LYS A 53 -14.75 3.25 14.37
CA LYS A 53 -15.17 2.54 15.58
C LYS A 53 -14.00 2.10 16.45
N GLN A 54 -12.77 2.16 15.94
CA GLN A 54 -11.58 1.63 16.59
C GLN A 54 -10.81 2.76 17.27
N PRO A 55 -10.45 2.65 18.56
CA PRO A 55 -9.79 3.74 19.29
C PRO A 55 -8.42 4.17 18.71
N THR A 56 -7.77 3.28 17.96
CA THR A 56 -6.42 3.49 17.40
C THR A 56 -6.43 3.82 15.91
N TYR A 57 -7.60 4.09 15.33
CA TYR A 57 -7.71 4.33 13.90
C TYR A 57 -6.96 5.58 13.45
N ARG A 58 -6.40 5.51 12.25
CA ARG A 58 -5.72 6.60 11.56
C ARG A 58 -5.63 6.30 10.07
N LEU A 59 -5.12 7.24 9.27
CA LEU A 59 -4.65 6.90 7.93
C LEU A 59 -3.48 5.91 8.02
N ALA A 60 -3.46 4.95 7.10
CA ALA A 60 -2.35 4.02 6.93
C ALA A 60 -1.10 4.75 6.41
N LYS A 61 0.08 4.20 6.68
CA LYS A 61 1.32 4.57 5.99
C LYS A 61 1.48 3.75 4.71
N GLY A 62 2.18 4.29 3.72
CA GLY A 62 2.42 3.59 2.46
C GLY A 62 3.14 2.25 2.64
N ASN A 63 4.08 2.14 3.58
CA ASN A 63 4.73 0.87 3.87
C ASN A 63 3.77 -0.15 4.48
N GLU A 64 2.85 0.26 5.34
CA GLU A 64 1.80 -0.61 5.90
C GLU A 64 0.87 -1.11 4.80
N LEU A 65 0.47 -0.21 3.88
CA LEU A 65 -0.33 -0.55 2.71
C LEU A 65 0.37 -1.59 1.82
N MET A 66 1.67 -1.43 1.55
CA MET A 66 2.45 -2.40 0.78
C MET A 66 2.46 -3.77 1.45
N TRP A 67 2.83 -3.85 2.74
CA TRP A 67 2.83 -5.12 3.47
C TRP A 67 1.46 -5.79 3.48
N TRP A 68 0.41 -5.02 3.73
CA TRP A 68 -0.96 -5.54 3.77
C TRP A 68 -1.40 -6.09 2.41
N SER A 69 -1.03 -5.43 1.31
CA SER A 69 -1.42 -5.85 -0.05
C SER A 69 -0.91 -7.23 -0.46
N TYR A 70 0.20 -7.71 0.12
CA TYR A 70 0.70 -9.07 -0.11
C TYR A 70 -0.12 -10.15 0.60
N THR A 71 -0.94 -9.77 1.57
CA THR A 71 -1.73 -10.68 2.41
C THR A 71 -3.23 -10.53 2.22
N SER A 72 -3.66 -9.51 1.49
CA SER A 72 -5.08 -9.20 1.27
C SER A 72 -5.60 -9.84 -0.01
N GLU A 73 -6.79 -10.41 0.06
CA GLU A 73 -7.53 -10.89 -1.12
C GLU A 73 -8.14 -9.72 -1.93
N TYR A 74 -8.26 -8.54 -1.33
CA TYR A 74 -8.83 -7.36 -1.96
C TYR A 74 -7.81 -6.23 -2.06
N VAL A 75 -7.33 -5.99 -3.27
CA VAL A 75 -6.45 -4.87 -3.61
C VAL A 75 -7.16 -3.96 -4.62
N PRO A 76 -7.37 -2.67 -4.33
CA PRO A 76 -8.03 -1.73 -5.23
C PRO A 76 -7.12 -1.31 -6.39
N LYS A 77 -7.02 -2.16 -7.41
CA LYS A 77 -6.05 -2.05 -8.52
C LYS A 77 -6.20 -0.80 -9.40
N ASN A 78 -7.36 -0.15 -9.41
CA ASN A 78 -7.70 0.96 -10.31
C ASN A 78 -7.98 2.28 -9.56
N GLU A 79 -7.51 2.40 -8.32
CA GLU A 79 -7.78 3.56 -7.47
C GLU A 79 -6.47 4.14 -6.93
N ILE A 80 -6.43 5.46 -6.74
CA ILE A 80 -5.35 6.09 -5.96
C ILE A 80 -5.68 5.89 -4.50
N ILE A 81 -4.72 5.37 -3.75
CA ILE A 81 -4.84 5.18 -2.32
C ILE A 81 -4.14 6.31 -1.59
N GLU A 82 -4.92 7.08 -0.85
CA GLU A 82 -4.44 8.12 0.05
C GLU A 82 -4.00 7.49 1.38
N CYS A 83 -2.72 7.67 1.69
CA CYS A 83 -2.08 7.33 2.94
C CYS A 83 -1.59 8.61 3.64
N ILE A 84 -1.23 8.50 4.91
CA ILE A 84 -0.73 9.64 5.70
C ILE A 84 0.53 10.28 5.09
N ASP A 85 1.34 9.48 4.39
CA ASP A 85 2.62 9.89 3.81
C ASP A 85 2.56 10.12 2.29
N GLY A 86 1.39 10.02 1.65
CA GLY A 86 1.19 10.39 0.26
C GLY A 86 0.15 9.55 -0.49
N LEU A 87 0.18 9.68 -1.80
CA LEU A 87 -0.71 8.97 -2.73
C LEU A 87 0.01 7.76 -3.32
N TYR A 88 -0.69 6.64 -3.44
CA TYR A 88 -0.15 5.38 -3.91
C TYR A 88 -1.04 4.79 -5.01
N LEU A 89 -0.43 4.15 -5.99
CA LEU A 89 -1.14 3.44 -7.06
C LEU A 89 -0.66 2.00 -7.15
N TRP A 90 -1.59 1.07 -7.34
CA TRP A 90 -1.25 -0.32 -7.61
C TRP A 90 -0.68 -0.47 -9.01
N ASN A 91 0.48 -1.12 -9.12
CA ASN A 91 1.12 -1.42 -10.39
C ASN A 91 1.30 -2.94 -10.53
N GLU A 92 1.10 -3.42 -11.75
CA GLU A 92 1.37 -4.79 -12.18
C GLU A 92 2.33 -4.70 -13.36
N ILE A 93 3.48 -5.34 -13.24
CA ILE A 93 4.53 -5.36 -14.23
C ILE A 93 4.70 -6.82 -14.65
N TRP A 94 4.54 -7.04 -15.95
CA TRP A 94 4.84 -8.30 -16.61
C TRP A 94 6.09 -8.08 -17.45
N SER A 95 7.07 -8.95 -17.32
CA SER A 95 8.24 -9.00 -18.19
C SER A 95 8.45 -10.42 -18.68
N THR A 96 9.09 -10.56 -19.83
CA THR A 96 9.53 -11.86 -20.34
C THR A 96 11.04 -11.81 -20.42
N ASP A 97 11.72 -12.82 -19.85
CA ASP A 97 13.17 -12.93 -19.95
C ASP A 97 13.62 -13.42 -21.34
N GLU A 98 14.94 -13.50 -21.54
CA GLU A 98 15.54 -13.91 -22.82
C GLU A 98 15.23 -15.37 -23.19
N ASP A 99 14.86 -16.20 -22.20
CA ASP A 99 14.50 -17.61 -22.36
C ASP A 99 12.99 -17.82 -22.58
N GLY A 100 12.19 -16.74 -22.53
CA GLY A 100 10.75 -16.77 -22.73
C GLY A 100 9.92 -17.02 -21.46
N PHE A 101 10.52 -16.96 -20.27
CA PHE A 101 9.78 -17.07 -19.01
C PHE A 101 9.12 -15.74 -18.65
N GLU A 102 7.86 -15.80 -18.23
CA GLU A 102 7.13 -14.65 -17.70
C GLU A 102 7.51 -14.41 -16.23
N ASP A 103 7.93 -13.19 -15.93
CA ASP A 103 8.12 -12.66 -14.59
C ASP A 103 7.02 -11.64 -14.27
N TYR A 104 6.50 -11.72 -13.05
CA TYR A 104 5.39 -10.91 -12.57
C TYR A 104 5.76 -10.23 -11.26
N SER A 105 5.72 -8.89 -11.27
CA SER A 105 5.90 -8.05 -10.09
C SER A 105 4.68 -7.18 -9.88
N CYS A 106 4.19 -7.10 -8.64
CA CYS A 106 3.10 -6.21 -8.27
C CYS A 106 3.34 -5.52 -6.92
N GLY A 107 2.72 -4.36 -6.77
CA GLY A 107 2.78 -3.60 -5.52
C GLY A 107 2.31 -2.15 -5.69
N PHE A 108 2.15 -1.48 -4.56
CA PHE A 108 1.87 -0.06 -4.54
C PHE A 108 3.13 0.76 -4.80
N THR A 109 3.04 1.72 -5.72
CA THR A 109 4.08 2.72 -5.99
C THR A 109 3.62 4.08 -5.51
N LYS A 110 4.49 4.80 -4.81
CA LYS A 110 4.21 6.17 -4.37
C LYS A 110 4.20 7.12 -5.57
N ILE A 111 3.15 7.91 -5.70
CA ILE A 111 3.04 8.95 -6.73
C ILE A 111 3.89 10.14 -6.28
N ILE A 112 4.87 10.51 -7.11
CA ILE A 112 5.66 11.72 -6.94
C ILE A 112 5.06 12.75 -7.89
N LEU A 113 4.41 13.78 -7.34
CA LEU A 113 3.95 14.91 -8.12
C LEU A 113 5.14 15.84 -8.35
N ASP A 114 5.65 15.87 -9.58
CA ASP A 114 6.68 16.84 -9.96
C ASP A 114 6.14 18.25 -9.82
N LYS A 115 6.79 19.06 -8.99
CA LYS A 115 6.56 20.51 -8.93
C LYS A 115 7.32 21.21 -10.06
N HIS A 116 6.91 20.98 -11.29
CA HIS A 116 7.18 21.86 -12.44
C HIS A 116 5.80 22.28 -12.95
N SER A 117 5.31 23.51 -12.89
CA SER A 117 5.94 24.81 -13.10
C SER A 117 5.06 25.90 -12.47
N SER A 118 5.67 26.89 -11.83
CA SER A 118 5.10 28.23 -11.63
C SER A 118 5.93 29.21 -12.45
#